data_AF-A0A7G9QIP4-F1
#
_entry.id   AF-A0A7G9QIP4-F1
#
_cell.length_a   1.000
_cell.length_b   1.000
_cell.length_c   1.000
_cell.angle_alpha   90.00
_cell.angle_beta   90.00
_cell.angle_gamma   90.00
#
_symmetry.space_group_name_H-M   'P 1'
#
loop_
_entity.id
_entity.type
_entity.pdbx_description
1 polymer ?
#
loop_
_entity_poly.entity_id
_entity_poly.type
_entity_poly.pdbx_seq_one_letter_code
_entity_poly.pdbx_strand_id
1 'polypeptide(L)' 'MNDPILIGVIVLVVILVGYLIKRNQKDKKEFEEEVIQSELPPEKDDKENT' A
#
# COMPACT_ATOMS: atom_id res chain seq x y z
N MET A 1 -2.47 -28.34 27.64
CA MET A 1 -2.29 -28.66 26.21
C MET A 1 -3.14 -27.68 25.40
N ASN A 2 -2.63 -26.46 25.20
CA ASN A 2 -3.30 -25.41 24.41
C ASN A 2 -2.35 -24.78 23.38
N ASP A 3 -1.12 -25.29 23.29
CA ASP A 3 -0.06 -24.82 22.39
C ASP A 3 -0.51 -24.72 20.92
N PRO A 4 -1.28 -25.67 20.34
CA PRO A 4 -1.76 -25.51 18.96
C PRO A 4 -2.79 -24.38 18.80
N ILE A 5 -3.58 -24.09 19.84
CA ILE A 5 -4.55 -22.99 19.83
C ILE A 5 -3.81 -21.66 19.89
N LEU A 6 -2.77 -21.56 20.73
CA LEU A 6 -1.95 -20.37 20.86
C LEU A 6 -1.21 -20.04 19.55
N ILE A 7 -0.64 -21.05 18.89
CA ILE A 7 -0.01 -20.90 17.57
C ILE A 7 -1.03 -20.44 16.53
N GLY A 8 -2.23 -21.02 16.52
CA GLY A 8 -3.31 -20.63 15.61
C GLY A 8 -3.71 -19.15 15.76
N VAL A 9 -3.85 -18.69 17.01
CA VAL A 9 -4.18 -17.28 17.31
C VAL A 9 -3.07 -16.35 16.86
N ILE A 10 -1.80 -16.69 17.13
CA ILE A 10 -0.65 -15.86 16.72
C ILE A 10 -0.60 -15.71 15.20
N VAL A 11 -0.78 -16.81 14.45
CA VAL A 11 -0.78 -16.78 12.98
C VAL A 11 -1.92 -15.89 12.44
N LEU A 12 -3.12 -16.00 13.03
CA LEU A 12 -4.26 -15.16 12.65
C LEU A 12 -3.99 -13.67 12.87
N VAL A 13 -3.38 -13.31 14.00
CA VAL A 13 -3.02 -11.92 14.31
C VAL A 13 -1.98 -11.40 13.32
N VAL A 14 -0.95 -12.18 13.00
CA VAL A 14 0.09 -11.78 12.02
C VAL A 14 -0.52 -11.55 10.64
N ILE A 15 -1.46 -12.39 10.19
CA ILE A 15 -2.16 -12.21 8.92
C ILE A 15 -2.97 -10.91 8.91
N LEU A 16 -3.69 -10.61 9.99
CA LEU A 16 -4.47 -9.37 10.11
C LEU A 16 -3.60 -8.13 10.09
N VAL A 17 -2.48 -8.14 10.83
CA VAL A 17 -1.51 -7.04 10.85
C VAL A 17 -0.90 -6.85 9.46
N GLY A 18 -0.48 -7.93 8.80
CA GLY A 18 0.05 -7.88 7.43
C GLY A 18 -0.99 -7.35 6.43
N TYR A 19 -2.25 -7.75 6.55
CA TYR A 19 -3.35 -7.27 5.72
C TYR A 19 -3.59 -5.77 5.90
N LEU A 20 -3.59 -5.28 7.15
CA LEU A 20 -3.74 -3.85 7.44
C LEU A 20 -2.58 -3.04 6.89
N ILE A 21 -1.33 -3.51 7.01
CA ILE A 21 -0.16 -2.84 6.42
C ILE A 21 -0.28 -2.80 4.90
N LYS A 22 -0.61 -3.92 4.25
CA LYS A 22 -0.78 -3.99 2.80
C LYS A 22 -1.90 -3.07 2.31
N ARG A 23 -3.01 -2.99 3.05
CA ARG A 23 -4.14 -2.11 2.72
C ARG A 23 -3.77 -0.64 2.91
N ASN A 24 -3.13 -0.29 4.02
CA ASN A 24 -2.70 1.08 4.32
C ASN A 24 -1.57 1.55 3.38
N GLN A 25 -0.70 0.63 2.92
CA GLN A 25 0.28 0.94 1.87
C GLN A 25 -0.36 1.18 0.51
N LYS A 26 -1.47 0.50 0.18
CA LYS A 26 -2.23 0.83 -1.03
C LYS A 26 -2.80 2.24 -0.94
N ASP A 27 -3.42 2.57 0.19
CA ASP A 27 -3.99 3.90 0.42
C ASP A 27 -2.92 5.00 0.35
N LYS A 28 -1.72 4.75 0.89
CA LYS A 28 -0.58 5.67 0.78
C LYS A 28 -0.03 5.81 -0.64
N LYS A 29 0.04 4.72 -1.40
CA LYS A 29 0.51 4.79 -2.78
C LYS A 29 -0.44 5.56 -3.68
N GLU A 30 -1.75 5.36 -3.50
CA GLU A 30 -2.78 6.11 -4.21
C GLU A 30 -2.67 7.61 -3.90
N PHE A 31 -2.45 7.96 -2.61
CA PHE A 31 -2.23 9.34 -2.20
C PHE A 31 -0.91 9.94 -2.72
N GLU A 32 0.19 9.19 -2.69
CA GLU A 32 1.46 9.65 -3.26
C GLU A 32 1.33 9.86 -4.77
N GLU A 33 0.67 8.95 -5.50
CA GLU A 33 0.48 9.04 -6.94
C GLU A 33 -0.44 10.24 -7.31
N GLU A 34 -1.53 10.46 -6.57
CA GLU A 34 -2.41 11.62 -6.75
C GLU A 34 -1.73 12.96 -6.39
N VAL A 35 -0.96 13.03 -5.30
CA VAL A 35 -0.25 14.25 -4.89
C VAL A 35 0.91 14.54 -5.83
N ILE A 36 1.68 13.54 -6.23
CA ILE A 36 2.77 13.69 -7.21
C ILE A 36 2.20 14.14 -8.56
N GLN A 37 1.07 13.59 -9.03
CA GLN A 37 0.39 14.07 -10.26
C GLN A 37 -0.22 15.48 -10.11
N SER A 38 -0.57 15.89 -8.90
CA SER A 38 -1.20 17.21 -8.66
C SER A 38 -0.17 18.32 -8.42
N GLU A 39 1.01 17.99 -7.87
CA GLU A 39 2.10 18.94 -7.59
C GLU A 39 3.16 19.00 -8.70
N LEU A 40 3.44 17.89 -9.41
CA LEU A 40 4.11 17.99 -10.70
C LEU A 40 3.04 18.40 -11.71
N PRO A 41 3.10 19.59 -12.34
CA PRO A 41 2.26 19.83 -13.51
C PRO A 41 2.48 18.66 -14.47
N PRO A 42 1.45 18.20 -15.21
CA PRO A 42 1.67 17.25 -16.29
C PRO A 42 2.79 17.87 -17.11
N GLU A 43 3.99 17.27 -17.05
CA GLU A 43 5.01 17.57 -18.03
C GLU A 43 4.35 17.06 -19.29
N LYS A 44 3.72 18.02 -19.98
CA LYS A 44 3.16 17.80 -21.29
C LYS A 44 4.30 17.14 -22.03
N ASP A 45 4.12 15.87 -22.36
CA ASP A 45 4.71 15.24 -23.53
C ASP A 45 4.20 15.99 -24.78
N ASP A 46 4.40 17.31 -24.80
CA ASP A 46 4.30 18.23 -25.92
C ASP A 46 5.73 18.65 -26.23
N LYS A 47 6.55 17.68 -26.63
CA LYS A 47 7.68 17.95 -27.51
C LYS A 47 7.63 16.94 -28.65
N GLU A 48 6.66 17.20 -29.53
CA GLU A 48 6.97 17.59 -30.90
C GLU A 48 8.48 17.69 -31.13
N ASN A 49 9.08 16.60 -31.63
CA ASN A 49 10.39 16.67 -32.24
C ASN A 49 10.23 16.25 -33.69
N THR A 50 10.11 17.30 -34.50
CA THR A 50 10.42 17.39 -35.93
C THR A 50 11.48 16.45 -36.45
#